data_AF-A0A7S1JWK5-F1
#
_entry.id   AF-A0A7S1JWK5-F1
#
_cell.length_a   1.000
_cell.length_b   1.000
_cell.length_c   1.000
_cell.angle_alpha   90.00
_cell.angle_beta   90.00
_cell.angle_gamma   90.00
#
_symmetry.space_group_name_H-M   'P 1'
#
loop_
_entity.id
_entity.type
_entity.pdbx_description
1 polymer ?
#
loop_
_entity_poly.entity_id
_entity_poly.type
_entity_poly.pdbx_seq_one_letter_code
_entity_poly.pdbx_strand_id
1 'polypeptide(L)'
;MVIVRGRNYRPQDIEEAVEGCHEAVRPGCCAAFSTDANGGTTTTAAAAGECQGELLVVVAEVRNAEASWYRRLFHHHLPRWKKDEYTAICQAICRTVQTQVGLLVARVILLAPRTIPKTTSGFITRKRIKAELTDGQLKGIVFQYQNDHSASGSMQQQPHPASGGDDGGVCDTHEASAPSVPTDGGEVASVNVNQPH
;
A
#
# COMPACT_ATOMS: atom_id res chain seq x y z
N MET A 1 9.26 -21.86 5.93
CA MET A 1 9.46 -21.66 4.49
C MET A 1 8.13 -21.21 3.91
N VAL A 2 8.15 -20.25 2.99
CA VAL A 2 7.04 -19.98 2.08
C VAL A 2 7.42 -20.62 0.75
N ILE A 3 6.49 -21.29 0.09
CA ILE A 3 6.69 -21.82 -1.25
C ILE A 3 5.69 -21.10 -2.17
N VAL A 4 6.16 -20.63 -3.32
CA VAL A 4 5.32 -20.03 -4.37
C VAL A 4 5.90 -20.39 -5.72
N ARG A 5 5.07 -20.93 -6.63
CA ARG A 5 5.46 -21.29 -8.02
C ARG A 5 6.77 -22.12 -8.08
N GLY A 6 6.90 -23.09 -7.17
CA GLY A 6 8.08 -23.98 -7.08
C GLY A 6 9.35 -23.34 -6.53
N ARG A 7 9.31 -22.09 -6.05
CA ARG A 7 10.45 -21.40 -5.41
C ARG A 7 10.28 -21.30 -3.91
N ASN A 8 11.37 -21.54 -3.19
CA ASN A 8 11.45 -21.49 -1.73
C ASN A 8 11.90 -20.10 -1.27
N TYR A 9 11.07 -19.45 -0.45
CA TYR A 9 11.36 -18.18 0.20
C TYR A 9 11.39 -18.35 1.72
N ARG A 10 12.21 -17.57 2.41
CA ARG A 10 12.18 -17.50 3.87
C ARG A 10 11.06 -16.53 4.28
N PRO A 11 10.19 -16.89 5.25
CA PRO A 11 9.20 -15.97 5.79
C PRO A 11 9.83 -14.69 6.37
N GLN A 12 11.00 -14.83 6.99
CA GLN A 12 11.75 -13.73 7.60
C GLN A 12 12.06 -12.62 6.59
N ASP A 13 12.66 -12.96 5.44
CA ASP A 13 13.04 -12.01 4.40
C ASP A 13 11.80 -11.21 3.86
N ILE A 14 10.62 -11.83 3.87
CA ILE A 14 9.34 -11.17 3.52
C ILE A 14 8.85 -10.28 4.67
N GLU A 15 8.95 -10.76 5.91
CA GLU A 15 8.50 -10.04 7.11
C GLU A 15 9.36 -8.81 7.41
N GLU A 16 10.68 -8.89 7.21
CA GLU A 16 11.60 -7.75 7.31
C GLU A 16 11.27 -6.67 6.26
N ALA A 17 10.97 -7.08 5.02
CA ALA A 17 10.49 -6.17 3.97
C ALA A 17 9.13 -5.53 4.31
N VAL A 18 8.23 -6.26 4.98
CA VAL A 18 6.92 -5.75 5.44
C VAL A 18 7.07 -4.78 6.61
N GLU A 19 7.97 -5.04 7.56
CA GLU A 19 8.18 -4.14 8.70
C GLU A 19 8.89 -2.84 8.31
N GLY A 20 9.72 -2.88 7.27
CA GLY A 20 10.36 -1.68 6.68
C GLY A 20 9.47 -0.86 5.74
N CYS A 21 8.31 -1.36 5.28
CA CYS A 21 7.59 -0.73 4.17
C CYS A 21 6.77 0.54 4.52
N HIS A 22 6.33 0.69 5.77
CA HIS A 22 5.40 1.76 6.16
C HIS A 22 5.39 1.98 7.68
N GLU A 23 5.50 3.23 8.14
CA GLU A 23 5.61 3.55 9.58
C GLU A 23 4.44 3.05 10.43
N ALA A 24 3.23 2.98 9.87
CA ALA A 24 2.06 2.43 10.56
C ALA A 24 2.16 0.93 10.84
N VAL A 25 3.03 0.15 10.17
CA VAL A 25 3.28 -1.26 10.51
C VAL A 25 4.02 -1.33 11.85
N ARG A 26 3.66 -2.33 12.67
CA ARG A 26 4.29 -2.58 13.96
C ARG A 26 5.44 -3.60 13.82
N PRO A 27 6.69 -3.25 14.16
CA PRO A 27 7.80 -4.19 14.13
C PRO A 27 7.63 -5.40 15.07
N GLY A 28 8.24 -6.52 14.72
CA GLY A 28 8.10 -7.82 15.34
C GLY A 28 6.65 -8.34 15.36
N CYS A 29 5.78 -7.89 14.45
CA CYS A 29 4.32 -8.12 14.49
C CYS A 29 3.68 -8.34 13.10
N CYS A 30 4.41 -8.89 12.13
CA CYS A 30 3.84 -9.38 10.87
C CYS A 30 4.16 -10.86 10.58
N ALA A 31 3.44 -11.48 9.65
CA ALA A 31 3.57 -12.89 9.28
C ALA A 31 3.35 -13.11 7.79
N ALA A 32 4.26 -13.84 7.15
CA ALA A 32 4.18 -14.28 5.76
C ALA A 32 3.98 -15.80 5.66
N PHE A 33 3.01 -16.24 4.86
CA PHE A 33 2.77 -17.66 4.58
C PHE A 33 2.07 -17.87 3.23
N SER A 34 2.26 -19.05 2.64
CA SER A 34 1.49 -19.48 1.48
C SER A 34 0.12 -20.04 1.89
N THR A 35 -0.90 -19.78 1.08
CA THR A 35 -2.19 -20.46 1.10
C THR A 35 -2.53 -20.96 -0.30
N ASP A 36 -3.27 -22.05 -0.41
CA ASP A 36 -3.73 -22.57 -1.70
C ASP A 36 -4.74 -21.59 -2.31
N ALA A 37 -4.84 -21.51 -3.64
CA ALA A 37 -5.74 -20.56 -4.31
C ALA A 37 -7.22 -20.63 -3.86
N ASN A 38 -7.66 -21.78 -3.32
CA ASN A 38 -9.01 -22.01 -2.80
C ASN A 38 -9.16 -21.70 -1.28
N GLY A 39 -8.07 -21.36 -0.58
CA GLY A 39 -7.97 -21.42 0.88
C GLY A 39 -8.38 -20.17 1.65
N GLY A 40 -9.69 -19.85 1.67
CA GLY A 40 -10.41 -19.02 2.68
C GLY A 40 -9.92 -17.59 2.95
N THR A 41 -10.73 -16.52 2.85
CA THR A 41 -12.18 -16.39 2.95
C THR A 41 -12.76 -15.72 1.69
N THR A 42 -14.03 -16.00 1.40
CA THR A 42 -14.66 -15.86 0.08
C THR A 42 -14.47 -14.52 -0.65
N THR A 43 -13.87 -14.59 -1.84
CA THR A 43 -14.33 -13.86 -3.03
C THR A 43 -14.32 -14.86 -4.20
N THR A 44 -15.34 -14.82 -5.05
CA THR A 44 -15.69 -15.92 -5.97
C THR A 44 -14.96 -15.85 -7.31
N ALA A 45 -14.18 -16.89 -7.63
CA ALA A 45 -13.84 -17.25 -9.00
C ALA A 45 -13.42 -18.74 -9.10
N ALA A 46 -14.37 -19.66 -8.95
CA ALA A 46 -14.14 -21.08 -9.25
C ALA A 46 -14.16 -21.31 -10.78
N ALA A 47 -13.11 -20.86 -11.46
CA ALA A 47 -12.88 -21.12 -12.88
C ALA A 47 -12.13 -22.46 -13.05
N ALA A 48 -12.57 -23.29 -14.00
CA ALA A 48 -11.94 -24.58 -14.26
C ALA A 48 -10.62 -24.42 -15.05
N GLY A 49 -9.63 -25.24 -14.71
CA GLY A 49 -8.29 -25.23 -15.31
C GLY A 49 -7.20 -25.42 -14.26
N GLU A 50 -6.20 -26.25 -14.55
CA GLU A 50 -5.19 -26.64 -13.57
C GLU A 50 -4.20 -25.51 -13.26
N CYS A 51 -4.36 -24.87 -12.10
CA CYS A 51 -3.37 -23.99 -11.48
C CYS A 51 -3.43 -24.12 -9.95
N GLN A 52 -2.84 -25.19 -9.41
CA GLN A 52 -2.58 -25.32 -7.97
C GLN A 52 -1.47 -24.35 -7.54
N GLY A 53 -1.81 -23.05 -7.51
CA GLY A 53 -0.91 -21.98 -7.10
C GLY A 53 -0.98 -21.74 -5.59
N GLU A 54 0.15 -21.89 -4.90
CA GLU A 54 0.35 -21.25 -3.61
C GLU A 54 0.41 -19.72 -3.78
N LEU A 55 -0.44 -19.02 -3.05
CA LEU A 55 -0.56 -17.57 -3.01
C LEU A 55 0.04 -17.04 -1.71
N LEU A 56 0.88 -16.00 -1.80
CA LEU A 56 1.42 -15.33 -0.61
C LEU A 56 0.34 -14.50 0.09
N VAL A 57 0.13 -14.78 1.38
CA VAL A 57 -0.66 -13.94 2.30
C VAL A 57 0.30 -13.26 3.28
N VAL A 58 0.09 -11.97 3.49
CA VAL A 58 0.75 -11.17 4.53
C VAL A 58 -0.28 -10.75 5.56
N VAL A 59 0.05 -10.92 6.84
CA VAL A 59 -0.75 -10.46 7.99
C VAL A 59 0.11 -9.51 8.82
N ALA A 60 -0.38 -8.32 9.19
CA ALA A 60 0.41 -7.35 9.95
C ALA A 60 -0.44 -6.58 10.98
N GLU A 61 0.08 -6.39 12.19
CA GLU A 61 -0.49 -5.38 13.11
C GLU A 61 -0.11 -3.97 12.65
N VAL A 62 -1.08 -3.05 12.65
CA VAL A 62 -0.81 -1.61 12.43
C VAL A 62 -1.06 -0.79 13.69
N ARG A 63 -0.13 0.14 13.98
CA ARG A 63 0.01 0.83 15.28
C ARG A 63 -1.24 1.57 15.71
N ASN A 64 -1.93 2.24 14.77
CA ASN A 64 -3.13 3.02 15.02
C ASN A 64 -4.39 2.42 14.33
N ALA A 65 -4.57 1.10 14.45
CA ALA A 65 -5.78 0.41 13.99
C ALA A 65 -6.96 0.58 14.96
N GLU A 66 -7.51 1.80 15.01
CA GLU A 66 -8.53 2.22 15.97
C GLU A 66 -9.97 1.75 15.66
N ALA A 67 -10.12 0.57 15.05
CA ALA A 67 -11.42 0.05 14.60
C ALA A 67 -12.48 -0.02 15.71
N SER A 68 -12.07 -0.04 16.99
CA SER A 68 -12.94 -0.02 18.16
C SER A 68 -13.72 1.27 18.36
N TRP A 69 -13.20 2.46 18.02
CA TRP A 69 -13.98 3.70 18.10
C TRP A 69 -14.76 3.99 16.82
N TYR A 70 -14.17 3.77 15.64
CA TYR A 70 -14.91 3.90 14.37
C TYR A 70 -16.16 3.02 14.33
N ARG A 71 -16.04 1.73 14.72
CA ARG A 71 -17.17 0.80 14.75
C ARG A 71 -18.26 1.20 15.76
N ARG A 72 -17.92 1.99 16.78
CA ARG A 72 -18.85 2.52 17.79
C ARG A 72 -19.54 3.81 17.34
N LEU A 73 -18.86 4.70 16.61
CA LEU A 73 -19.45 5.96 16.13
C LEU A 73 -20.18 5.83 14.78
N PHE A 74 -19.68 4.99 13.87
CA PHE A 74 -20.15 4.89 12.48
C PHE A 74 -20.82 3.54 12.17
N HIS A 75 -21.43 2.89 13.18
CA HIS A 75 -22.19 1.63 13.10
C HIS A 75 -21.74 0.67 11.99
N HIS A 76 -20.76 -0.19 12.30
CA HIS A 76 -20.27 -1.25 11.41
C HIS A 76 -19.58 -0.83 10.10
N HIS A 77 -19.46 0.46 9.75
CA HIS A 77 -18.77 0.89 8.53
C HIS A 77 -17.54 1.75 8.81
N LEU A 78 -16.50 1.56 7.98
CA LEU A 78 -15.26 2.32 8.06
C LEU A 78 -15.39 3.57 7.16
N PRO A 79 -15.11 4.80 7.66
CA PRO A 79 -15.11 5.99 6.83
C PRO A 79 -14.15 5.88 5.66
N ARG A 80 -14.51 6.48 4.52
CA ARG A 80 -13.73 6.40 3.26
C ARG A 80 -12.25 6.71 3.47
N TRP A 81 -11.92 7.81 4.11
CA TRP A 81 -10.53 8.23 4.34
C TRP A 81 -9.72 7.20 5.15
N LYS A 82 -10.34 6.49 6.10
CA LYS A 82 -9.68 5.42 6.87
C LYS A 82 -9.51 4.13 6.07
N LYS A 83 -10.44 3.85 5.14
CA LYS A 83 -10.26 2.80 4.11
C LYS A 83 -9.15 3.17 3.13
N ASP A 84 -9.05 4.42 2.71
CA ASP A 84 -8.02 4.91 1.79
C ASP A 84 -6.62 4.85 2.46
N GLU A 85 -6.49 5.24 3.74
CA GLU A 85 -5.30 5.05 4.57
C GLU A 85 -4.88 3.57 4.64
N TYR A 86 -5.77 2.67 5.02
CA TYR A 86 -5.47 1.23 5.09
C TYR A 86 -5.15 0.63 3.71
N THR A 87 -5.74 1.15 2.63
CA THR A 87 -5.41 0.74 1.26
C THR A 87 -3.98 1.16 0.88
N ALA A 88 -3.56 2.37 1.27
CA ALA A 88 -2.17 2.82 1.05
C ALA A 88 -1.15 1.94 1.79
N ILE A 89 -1.43 1.54 3.03
CA ILE A 89 -0.58 0.60 3.79
C ILE A 89 -0.46 -0.75 3.05
N CYS A 90 -1.59 -1.31 2.60
CA CYS A 90 -1.58 -2.57 1.84
C CYS A 90 -0.84 -2.46 0.50
N GLN A 91 -0.95 -1.32 -0.20
CA GLN A 91 -0.21 -1.07 -1.43
C GLN A 91 1.30 -0.90 -1.19
N ALA A 92 1.71 -0.29 -0.07
CA ALA A 92 3.11 -0.22 0.33
C ALA A 92 3.67 -1.63 0.61
N ILE A 93 2.94 -2.47 1.35
CA ILE A 93 3.27 -3.88 1.59
C ILE A 93 3.45 -4.64 0.26
N CYS A 94 2.46 -4.59 -0.64
CA CYS A 94 2.54 -5.28 -1.93
C CYS A 94 3.73 -4.82 -2.78
N ARG A 95 3.96 -3.50 -2.84
CA ARG A 95 5.05 -2.89 -3.62
C ARG A 95 6.42 -3.31 -3.07
N THR A 96 6.63 -3.22 -1.77
CA THR A 96 7.94 -3.49 -1.15
C THR A 96 8.32 -4.96 -1.19
N VAL A 97 7.37 -5.88 -0.97
CA VAL A 97 7.64 -7.33 -1.12
C VAL A 97 7.90 -7.68 -2.60
N GLN A 98 7.20 -7.04 -3.54
CA GLN A 98 7.46 -7.22 -4.98
C GLN A 98 8.85 -6.72 -5.38
N THR A 99 9.31 -5.55 -4.89
CA THR A 99 10.60 -4.97 -5.30
C THR A 99 11.80 -5.55 -4.56
N GLN A 100 11.66 -5.91 -3.28
CA GLN A 100 12.77 -6.43 -2.47
C GLN A 100 12.90 -7.96 -2.55
N VAL A 101 11.79 -8.70 -2.59
CA VAL A 101 11.77 -10.18 -2.56
C VAL A 101 11.41 -10.78 -3.93
N GLY A 102 10.97 -9.97 -4.89
CA GLY A 102 10.57 -10.45 -6.22
C GLY A 102 9.27 -11.26 -6.20
N LEU A 103 8.41 -11.06 -5.20
CA LEU A 103 7.25 -11.90 -4.92
C LEU A 103 5.96 -11.07 -4.79
N LEU A 104 4.89 -11.51 -5.46
CA LEU A 104 3.59 -10.83 -5.41
C LEU A 104 2.80 -11.27 -4.17
N VAL A 105 2.25 -10.30 -3.42
CA VAL A 105 1.37 -10.54 -2.26
C VAL A 105 -0.07 -10.57 -2.73
N ALA A 106 -0.75 -11.71 -2.60
CA ALA A 106 -2.13 -11.91 -3.05
C ALA A 106 -3.18 -11.28 -2.13
N ARG A 107 -2.96 -11.40 -0.81
CA ARG A 107 -3.84 -10.81 0.21
C ARG A 107 -3.03 -10.19 1.34
N VAL A 108 -3.45 -9.02 1.78
CA VAL A 108 -2.94 -8.34 2.98
C VAL A 108 -4.06 -8.24 3.99
N ILE A 109 -3.81 -8.73 5.21
CA ILE A 109 -4.75 -8.69 6.34
C ILE A 109 -4.17 -7.76 7.40
N LEU A 110 -4.81 -6.61 7.64
CA LEU A 110 -4.38 -5.69 8.70
C LEU A 110 -5.10 -6.04 10.01
N LEU A 111 -4.32 -6.14 11.08
CA LEU A 111 -4.77 -6.44 12.43
C LEU A 111 -4.65 -5.21 13.36
N ALA A 112 -5.50 -5.18 14.38
CA ALA A 112 -5.37 -4.29 15.52
C ALA A 112 -4.11 -4.62 16.36
N PRO A 113 -3.55 -3.66 17.12
CA PRO A 113 -2.42 -3.93 17.98
C PRO A 113 -2.74 -4.97 19.05
N ARG A 114 -1.78 -5.85 19.35
CA ARG A 114 -1.86 -6.91 20.37
C ARG A 114 -2.87 -8.03 20.06
N THR A 115 -3.26 -8.26 18.80
CA THR A 115 -4.14 -9.38 18.41
C THR A 115 -3.45 -10.48 17.62
N ILE A 116 -2.20 -10.31 17.16
CA ILE A 116 -1.49 -11.33 16.39
C ILE A 116 -1.10 -12.55 17.26
N PRO A 117 -1.48 -13.79 16.87
CA PRO A 117 -1.13 -15.01 17.61
C PRO A 117 0.38 -15.24 17.79
N LYS A 118 0.85 -15.07 19.04
CA LYS A 118 2.23 -15.32 19.49
C LYS A 118 2.33 -16.49 20.46
N THR A 119 3.53 -17.04 20.62
CA THR A 119 3.88 -17.99 21.70
C THR A 119 3.97 -17.26 23.04
N THR A 120 4.02 -18.01 24.15
CA THR A 120 4.33 -17.47 25.50
C THR A 120 5.68 -16.74 25.54
N SER A 121 6.62 -17.13 24.66
CA SER A 121 7.92 -16.49 24.44
C SER A 121 7.89 -15.31 23.44
N GLY A 122 6.71 -14.86 23.00
CA GLY A 122 6.53 -13.66 22.16
C GLY A 122 6.75 -13.84 20.65
N PHE A 123 7.17 -15.03 20.20
CA PHE A 123 7.42 -15.32 18.78
C PHE A 123 6.12 -15.54 18.00
N ILE A 124 6.12 -15.16 16.72
CA ILE A 124 4.94 -15.21 15.85
C ILE A 124 4.65 -16.65 15.38
N THR A 125 3.43 -17.13 15.64
CA THR A 125 3.05 -18.51 15.35
C THR A 125 2.38 -18.63 13.97
N ARG A 126 3.17 -18.48 12.89
CA ARG A 126 2.67 -18.47 11.48
C ARG A 126 1.66 -19.59 11.17
N LYS A 127 1.90 -20.83 11.62
CA LYS A 127 0.98 -21.97 11.44
C LYS A 127 -0.41 -21.71 12.07
N ARG A 128 -0.44 -21.11 13.26
CA ARG A 128 -1.68 -20.74 13.97
C ARG A 128 -2.39 -19.57 13.28
N ILE A 129 -1.64 -18.60 12.74
CA ILE A 129 -2.21 -17.48 11.99
C ILE A 129 -2.84 -17.97 10.69
N LYS A 130 -2.19 -18.88 9.94
CA LYS A 130 -2.77 -19.52 8.75
C LYS A 130 -4.07 -20.25 9.11
N ALA A 131 -4.04 -21.11 10.13
CA ALA A 131 -5.24 -21.85 10.58
C ALA A 131 -6.37 -20.90 11.00
N GLU A 132 -6.15 -19.98 11.95
CA GLU A 132 -7.17 -19.04 12.40
C GLU A 132 -7.70 -18.15 11.26
N LEU A 133 -6.90 -17.82 10.23
CA LEU A 133 -7.37 -17.08 9.07
C LEU A 133 -8.27 -17.94 8.16
N THR A 134 -7.87 -19.18 7.86
CA THR A 134 -8.63 -20.12 7.04
C THR A 134 -9.95 -20.52 7.72
N ASP A 135 -9.93 -20.72 9.05
CA ASP A 135 -11.09 -21.09 9.87
C ASP A 135 -12.00 -19.88 10.21
N GLY A 136 -11.66 -18.68 9.74
CA GLY A 136 -12.39 -17.44 10.00
C GLY A 136 -12.36 -16.94 11.46
N GLN A 137 -11.46 -17.48 12.29
CA GLN A 137 -11.32 -17.19 13.72
C GLN A 137 -10.30 -16.10 14.07
N LEU A 138 -9.48 -15.66 13.10
CA LEU A 138 -8.38 -14.70 13.34
C LEU A 138 -8.89 -13.37 13.90
N LYS A 139 -8.46 -13.05 15.12
CA LYS A 139 -9.01 -11.93 15.89
C LYS A 139 -8.36 -10.59 15.51
N GLY A 140 -9.17 -9.54 15.55
CA GLY A 140 -8.71 -8.16 15.39
C GLY A 140 -8.48 -7.70 13.96
N ILE A 141 -8.97 -8.43 12.94
CA ILE A 141 -8.96 -7.94 11.55
C ILE A 141 -9.68 -6.59 11.48
N VAL A 142 -8.97 -5.56 11.01
CA VAL A 142 -9.52 -4.22 10.76
C VAL A 142 -9.67 -3.91 9.28
N PHE A 143 -8.91 -4.59 8.42
CA PHE A 143 -8.98 -4.45 6.97
C PHE A 143 -8.52 -5.72 6.27
N GLN A 144 -9.07 -5.97 5.09
CA GLN A 144 -8.55 -6.96 4.15
C GLN A 144 -8.39 -6.29 2.78
N TYR A 145 -7.24 -6.50 2.15
CA TYR A 145 -6.95 -6.08 0.80
C TYR A 145 -6.63 -7.30 -0.05
N GLN A 146 -7.22 -7.34 -1.24
CA GLN A 146 -7.02 -8.39 -2.24
C GLN A 146 -6.38 -7.72 -3.46
N ASN A 147 -5.31 -8.32 -3.95
CA ASN A 147 -4.47 -7.76 -5.00
C ASN A 147 -4.67 -8.57 -6.28
N ASP A 148 -5.29 -8.01 -7.31
CA ASP A 148 -5.67 -8.76 -8.52
C ASP A 148 -4.46 -9.03 -9.42
N HIS A 149 -3.92 -10.26 -9.32
CA HIS A 149 -2.67 -10.65 -9.98
C HIS A 149 -2.73 -10.66 -11.51
N SER A 150 -3.95 -10.68 -12.08
CA SER A 150 -4.23 -10.65 -13.51
C SER A 150 -3.66 -9.43 -14.25
N ALA A 151 -3.37 -8.33 -13.54
CA ALA A 151 -2.87 -7.09 -14.12
C ALA A 151 -1.35 -7.09 -14.45
N SER A 152 -0.62 -8.18 -14.17
CA SER A 152 0.81 -8.31 -14.53
C SER A 152 1.02 -8.61 -16.03
N GLY A 153 0.36 -7.85 -16.92
CA GLY A 153 0.16 -8.24 -18.32
C GLY A 153 -0.12 -7.12 -19.33
N SER A 154 0.02 -5.83 -18.98
CA SER A 154 -0.08 -4.74 -19.95
C SER A 154 0.92 -3.62 -19.67
N MET A 155 2.00 -3.59 -20.46
CA MET A 155 2.92 -2.46 -20.52
C MET A 155 2.21 -1.29 -21.22
N GLN A 156 1.60 -0.37 -20.47
CA GLN A 156 1.16 0.90 -21.02
C GLN A 156 2.38 1.77 -21.34
N GLN A 157 2.90 1.64 -22.57
CA GLN A 157 3.83 2.60 -23.13
C GLN A 157 3.14 3.96 -23.18
N GLN A 158 3.71 4.95 -22.48
CA GLN A 158 3.32 6.35 -22.67
C GLN A 158 3.70 6.74 -24.11
N PRO A 159 2.79 7.34 -24.91
CA PRO A 159 3.14 7.82 -26.24
C PRO A 159 4.13 8.98 -26.11
N HIS A 160 5.35 8.76 -26.59
CA HIS A 160 6.37 9.80 -26.70
C HIS A 160 5.98 10.73 -27.85
N PRO A 161 6.13 12.06 -27.71
CA PRO A 161 5.77 12.99 -28.78
C PRO A 161 6.66 12.77 -30.00
N ALA A 162 6.05 12.72 -31.19
CA ALA A 162 6.77 12.51 -32.44
C ALA A 162 7.61 13.75 -32.79
N SER A 163 8.93 13.56 -32.89
CA SER A 163 9.84 14.56 -33.45
C SER A 163 9.73 14.57 -34.98
N GLY A 164 8.83 15.38 -35.50
CA GLY A 164 8.77 15.77 -36.91
C GLY A 164 9.21 17.22 -37.06
N GLY A 165 10.04 17.51 -38.05
CA GLY A 165 10.40 18.87 -38.43
C GLY A 165 10.80 18.92 -39.91
N ASP A 166 10.27 19.91 -40.61
CA ASP A 166 10.75 20.45 -41.87
C ASP A 166 10.33 21.93 -41.98
N ASP A 167 10.75 22.60 -43.05
CA ASP A 167 11.08 24.03 -43.03
C ASP A 167 10.16 24.93 -43.88
N GLY A 168 10.04 26.19 -43.45
CA GLY A 168 9.89 27.34 -44.36
C GLY A 168 8.50 27.98 -44.47
N GLY A 169 8.46 29.31 -44.27
CA GLY A 169 7.29 30.16 -44.53
C GLY A 169 7.47 31.56 -43.94
N VAL A 170 7.59 32.58 -44.78
CA VAL A 170 7.86 33.98 -44.36
C VAL A 170 6.83 34.92 -44.97
N CYS A 171 6.14 35.71 -44.13
CA CYS A 171 5.82 37.12 -44.37
C CYS A 171 5.23 37.82 -43.12
N ASP A 172 5.71 39.05 -42.89
CA ASP A 172 4.99 40.32 -42.59
C ASP A 172 3.58 40.30 -41.94
N THR A 173 3.16 41.25 -41.08
CA THR A 173 3.67 42.63 -40.79
C THR A 173 2.99 43.22 -39.53
N HIS A 174 3.58 44.28 -38.91
CA HIS A 174 2.94 45.27 -37.99
C HIS A 174 2.32 44.70 -36.66
N GLU A 175 2.21 45.37 -35.51
CA GLU A 175 2.84 46.54 -34.84
C GLU A 175 2.42 46.48 -33.32
N ALA A 176 2.81 47.32 -32.33
CA ALA A 176 3.59 48.56 -32.24
C ALA A 176 4.17 48.77 -30.80
N SER A 177 4.89 49.88 -30.62
CA SER A 177 5.04 50.69 -29.37
C SER A 177 5.53 50.04 -28.06
N ALA A 178 6.76 50.41 -27.66
CA ALA A 178 7.18 50.50 -26.25
C ALA A 178 6.71 51.85 -25.61
N PRO A 179 6.76 52.04 -24.28
CA PRO A 179 8.01 52.28 -23.50
C PRO A 179 8.13 51.35 -22.26
N SER A 180 9.25 51.15 -21.55
CA SER A 180 10.16 52.09 -20.81
C SER A 180 9.43 52.82 -19.67
N VAL A 181 9.89 52.97 -18.41
CA VAL A 181 11.23 52.95 -17.75
C VAL A 181 11.09 52.42 -16.29
N PRO A 182 12.13 51.83 -15.64
CA PRO A 182 12.08 51.36 -14.23
C PRO A 182 12.65 52.35 -13.17
N THR A 183 12.13 52.27 -11.94
CA THR A 183 12.63 52.74 -10.59
C THR A 183 11.49 52.46 -9.58
N ASP A 184 11.62 52.31 -8.25
CA ASP A 184 12.76 52.28 -7.29
C ASP A 184 12.43 51.18 -6.22
N GLY A 185 12.70 51.18 -4.89
CA GLY A 185 13.40 52.08 -3.94
C GLY A 185 12.89 51.92 -2.49
N GLY A 186 13.77 51.69 -1.51
CA GLY A 186 13.42 51.52 -0.07
C GLY A 186 12.93 50.10 0.28
N GLU A 187 13.44 49.33 1.25
CA GLU A 187 14.12 49.55 2.54
C GLU A 187 13.19 49.71 3.78
N VAL A 188 13.72 49.32 4.93
CA VAL A 188 13.11 48.88 6.19
C VAL A 188 12.10 49.80 6.88
N ALA A 189 11.17 49.19 7.63
CA ALA A 189 10.84 49.61 8.99
C ALA A 189 10.19 48.46 9.81
N SER A 190 10.65 48.26 11.04
CA SER A 190 10.03 47.33 12.00
C SER A 190 8.96 48.02 12.82
N VAL A 191 7.81 47.36 13.05
CA VAL A 191 6.90 47.68 14.18
C VAL A 191 6.52 46.39 14.90
N ASN A 192 6.50 46.46 16.23
CA ASN A 192 6.29 45.36 17.17
C ASN A 192 5.01 45.63 18.00
N VAL A 193 4.57 44.64 18.79
CA VAL A 193 3.50 44.74 19.82
C VAL A 193 2.09 44.86 19.20
N ASN A 194 1.16 43.93 19.43
CA ASN A 194 0.51 43.78 20.73
C ASN A 194 -0.19 42.41 20.93
N GLN A 195 -0.13 41.86 22.15
CA GLN A 195 -1.16 40.97 22.71
C GLN A 195 -2.12 41.82 23.56
N PRO A 196 -3.33 41.32 23.86
CA PRO A 196 -3.68 41.28 25.29
C PRO A 196 -4.47 40.02 25.72
N HIS A 197 -4.18 39.62 26.97
CA HIS A 197 -4.99 38.82 27.91
C HIS A 197 -5.62 37.51 27.43
#